data_AF-U1GCY5-F1
#
_entry.id   AF-U1GCY5-F1
#
_cell.length_a   1.000
_cell.length_b   1.000
_cell.length_c   1.000
_cell.angle_alpha   90.00
_cell.angle_beta   90.00
_cell.angle_gamma   90.00
#
_symmetry.space_group_name_H-M   'P 1'
#
loop_
_entity.id
_entity.type
_entity.pdbx_description
1 polymer ?
#
loop_
_entity_poly.entity_id
_entity_poly.type
_entity_poly.pdbx_seq_one_letter_code
_entity_poly.pdbx_strand_id
1 'polypeptide(L)'
;MLEAIETSDVLVLGPGSWFTSVMPHLLVPQIVEAIMDSDALKILTLNVAGADETNGFSPARHLEVLAEHEPRIRFDVVLADRSFARSDPHLGTFARNLGARIVEADLAMHDGSARHDPLRLASAYAEVMGVHIR
;
A
#
# COMPACT_ATOMS: atom_id res chain seq x y z
N MET A 1 8.17 -5.05 -17.67
CA MET A 1 7.35 -4.96 -16.43
C MET A 1 7.31 -6.30 -15.73
N LEU A 2 6.86 -7.39 -16.37
CA LEU A 2 6.87 -8.74 -15.75
C LEU A 2 8.26 -9.15 -15.27
N GLU A 3 9.29 -9.05 -16.12
CA GLU A 3 10.69 -9.30 -15.72
C GLU A 3 11.15 -8.45 -14.52
N ALA A 4 10.69 -7.19 -14.45
CA ALA A 4 11.00 -6.33 -13.31
C ALA A 4 10.30 -6.81 -12.03
N ILE A 5 9.08 -7.32 -12.13
CA ILE A 5 8.35 -7.89 -10.99
C ILE A 5 9.04 -9.18 -10.49
N GLU A 6 9.47 -10.04 -11.43
CA GLU A 6 10.12 -11.31 -11.14
C GLU A 6 11.50 -11.15 -10.49
N THR A 7 12.23 -10.07 -10.79
CA THR A 7 13.62 -9.85 -10.35
C THR A 7 13.77 -8.82 -9.22
N SER A 8 12.68 -8.17 -8.81
CA SER A 8 12.75 -7.16 -7.75
C SER A 8 12.89 -7.79 -6.37
N ASP A 9 13.71 -7.19 -5.50
CA ASP A 9 13.73 -7.54 -4.08
C ASP A 9 12.50 -6.98 -3.33
N VAL A 10 11.91 -5.91 -3.86
CA VAL A 10 10.76 -5.21 -3.25
C VAL A 10 9.77 -4.78 -4.33
N LEU A 11 8.50 -5.03 -4.08
CA LEU A 11 7.38 -4.57 -4.90
C LEU A 11 6.54 -3.59 -4.07
N VAL A 12 6.41 -2.36 -4.57
CA VAL A 12 5.55 -1.35 -3.95
C VAL A 12 4.36 -1.08 -4.86
N LEU A 13 3.16 -1.27 -4.33
CA LEU A 13 1.92 -0.86 -4.96
C LEU A 13 1.37 0.37 -4.23
N GLY A 14 1.10 1.44 -5.00
CA GLY A 14 0.74 2.74 -4.45
C GLY A 14 1.95 3.50 -3.87
N PRO A 15 1.73 4.68 -3.26
CA PRO A 15 0.44 5.37 -3.17
C PRO A 15 0.00 5.93 -4.53
N GLY A 16 -1.24 6.41 -4.63
CA GLY A 16 -1.74 6.99 -5.87
C GLY A 16 -3.26 6.92 -5.99
N SER A 17 -3.77 7.43 -7.11
CA SER A 17 -5.20 7.35 -7.42
C SER A 17 -5.65 5.88 -7.42
N TRP A 18 -6.62 5.56 -6.57
CA TRP A 18 -6.96 4.18 -6.26
C TRP A 18 -7.51 3.45 -7.49
N PHE A 19 -8.47 4.05 -8.20
CA PHE A 19 -9.13 3.39 -9.32
C PHE A 19 -8.42 3.57 -10.66
N THR A 20 -7.52 4.56 -10.77
CA THR A 20 -6.85 4.90 -12.04
C THR A 20 -5.34 4.68 -12.02
N SER A 21 -4.74 4.36 -10.86
CA SER A 21 -3.30 4.06 -10.75
C SER A 21 -2.99 2.81 -9.92
N VAL A 22 -3.72 2.53 -8.84
CA VAL A 22 -3.45 1.34 -7.99
C VAL A 22 -4.14 0.09 -8.54
N MET A 23 -5.48 0.10 -8.56
CA MET A 23 -6.31 -1.03 -8.97
C MET A 23 -6.08 -1.49 -10.42
N PRO A 24 -5.79 -0.62 -11.41
CA PRO A 24 -5.58 -1.06 -12.78
C PRO A 24 -4.45 -2.07 -12.97
N HIS A 25 -3.43 -2.08 -12.09
CA HIS A 25 -2.39 -3.09 -12.13
C HIS A 25 -2.93 -4.49 -11.78
N LEU A 26 -3.96 -4.58 -10.94
CA LEU A 26 -4.57 -5.85 -10.54
C LEU A 26 -5.61 -6.35 -11.56
N LEU A 27 -6.06 -5.50 -12.49
CA LEU A 27 -6.95 -5.88 -13.58
C LEU A 27 -6.25 -6.71 -14.67
N VAL A 28 -4.93 -6.79 -14.65
CA VAL A 28 -4.14 -7.53 -15.64
C VAL A 28 -3.67 -8.83 -15.00
N PRO A 29 -4.24 -10.00 -15.36
CA PRO A 29 -3.97 -11.26 -14.68
C PRO A 29 -2.49 -11.61 -14.61
N GLN A 30 -1.73 -11.36 -15.68
CA GLN A 30 -0.29 -11.66 -15.71
C GLN A 30 0.51 -10.85 -14.67
N ILE A 31 0.07 -9.64 -14.32
CA ILE A 31 0.69 -8.84 -13.27
C ILE A 31 0.38 -9.45 -11.91
N VAL A 32 -0.88 -9.84 -11.68
CA VAL A 32 -1.29 -10.49 -10.43
C VAL A 32 -0.51 -11.78 -10.20
N GLU A 33 -0.43 -12.65 -11.21
CA GLU A 33 0.34 -13.91 -11.09
C GLU A 33 1.81 -13.60 -10.81
N ALA A 34 2.44 -12.67 -11.54
CA ALA A 34 3.82 -12.30 -11.30
C ALA A 34 4.07 -11.72 -9.90
N ILE A 35 3.15 -10.90 -9.37
CA ILE A 35 3.23 -10.40 -7.99
C ILE A 35 3.11 -11.57 -7.00
N MET A 36 2.18 -12.49 -7.23
CA MET A 36 1.92 -13.61 -6.32
C MET A 36 3.05 -14.64 -6.29
N ASP A 37 3.69 -14.88 -7.44
CA ASP A 37 4.80 -15.83 -7.58
C ASP A 37 6.15 -15.23 -7.16
N SER A 38 6.24 -13.91 -7.02
CA SER A 38 7.48 -13.22 -6.63
C SER A 38 7.83 -13.47 -5.16
N ASP A 39 9.11 -13.71 -4.87
CA ASP A 39 9.65 -13.76 -3.50
C ASP A 39 9.93 -12.37 -2.91
N ALA A 40 9.69 -11.30 -3.68
CA ALA A 40 9.90 -9.93 -3.26
C ALA A 40 9.08 -9.57 -2.01
N LEU A 41 9.59 -8.64 -1.20
CA LEU A 41 8.80 -7.98 -0.17
C LEU A 41 7.69 -7.14 -0.83
N LYS A 42 6.43 -7.46 -0.57
CA LYS A 42 5.25 -6.80 -1.16
C LYS A 42 4.67 -5.77 -0.20
N ILE A 43 4.75 -4.51 -0.59
CA ILE A 43 4.29 -3.36 0.20
C ILE A 43 3.11 -2.71 -0.51
N LEU A 44 1.95 -2.64 0.15
CA LEU A 44 0.85 -1.78 -0.24
C LEU A 44 0.94 -0.46 0.53
N THR A 45 1.05 0.66 -0.18
CA THR A 45 1.09 1.99 0.45
C THR A 45 -0.24 2.70 0.25
N LEU A 46 -0.92 3.02 1.36
CA LEU A 46 -2.17 3.79 1.32
C LEU A 46 -1.90 5.27 1.07
N ASN A 47 -2.90 5.97 0.55
CA ASN A 47 -2.89 7.43 0.54
C ASN A 47 -2.94 7.98 1.98
N VAL A 48 -2.45 9.20 2.18
CA VAL A 48 -2.47 9.86 3.51
C VAL A 48 -3.86 10.37 3.92
N ALA A 49 -4.81 10.37 2.99
CA ALA A 49 -6.22 10.72 3.19
C ALA A 49 -7.05 10.13 2.02
N GLY A 50 -8.38 10.17 2.15
CA GLY A 50 -9.28 9.89 1.03
C GLY A 50 -9.10 10.91 -0.09
N ALA A 51 -9.06 10.44 -1.34
CA ALA A 51 -9.05 11.28 -2.53
C ALA A 51 -10.50 11.56 -2.98
N ASP A 52 -10.69 12.46 -3.96
CA ASP A 52 -12.03 12.75 -4.50
C ASP A 52 -12.74 11.48 -5.00
N GLU A 53 -12.01 10.58 -5.67
CA GLU A 53 -12.55 9.30 -6.18
C GLU A 53 -12.83 8.26 -5.07
N THR A 54 -12.21 8.42 -3.90
CA THR A 54 -12.40 7.58 -2.72
C THR A 54 -13.03 8.36 -1.57
N ASN A 55 -13.78 9.41 -1.88
CA ASN A 55 -14.41 10.24 -0.86
C ASN A 55 -15.36 9.38 -0.02
N GLY A 56 -15.21 9.45 1.31
CA GLY A 56 -15.94 8.62 2.26
C GLY A 56 -15.42 7.19 2.42
N PHE A 57 -14.37 6.76 1.70
CA PHE A 57 -13.73 5.48 1.97
C PHE A 57 -12.93 5.57 3.26
N SER A 58 -13.17 4.62 4.15
CA SER A 58 -12.26 4.38 5.25
C SER A 58 -10.96 3.74 4.71
N PRO A 59 -9.84 3.83 5.45
CA PRO A 59 -8.64 3.05 5.15
C PRO A 59 -8.92 1.56 4.92
N ALA A 60 -9.75 0.91 5.75
CA ALA A 60 -10.07 -0.50 5.56
C ALA A 60 -10.86 -0.76 4.28
N ARG A 61 -11.75 0.18 3.86
CA ARG A 61 -12.50 0.04 2.61
C ARG A 61 -11.58 0.00 1.38
N HIS A 62 -10.43 0.68 1.42
CA HIS A 62 -9.44 0.57 0.35
C HIS A 62 -8.90 -0.86 0.23
N LEU A 63 -8.58 -1.51 1.35
CA LEU A 63 -8.14 -2.91 1.40
C LEU A 63 -9.25 -3.88 0.98
N GLU A 64 -10.48 -3.61 1.42
CA GLU A 64 -11.64 -4.43 1.10
C GLU A 64 -11.92 -4.43 -0.41
N VAL A 65 -11.96 -3.27 -1.07
CA VAL A 65 -12.15 -3.17 -2.52
C VAL A 65 -11.07 -3.91 -3.30
N LEU A 66 -9.84 -3.86 -2.80
CA LEU A 66 -8.72 -4.57 -3.39
C LEU A 66 -8.93 -6.09 -3.27
N ALA A 67 -9.33 -6.58 -2.09
CA ALA A 67 -9.62 -8.00 -1.84
C ALA A 67 -10.89 -8.50 -2.57
N GLU A 68 -11.91 -7.65 -2.74
CA GLU A 68 -13.10 -7.94 -3.53
C GLU A 68 -12.74 -8.16 -5.00
N HIS A 69 -11.77 -7.40 -5.50
CA HIS A 69 -11.35 -7.46 -6.89
C HIS A 69 -10.46 -8.66 -7.21
N GLU A 70 -9.44 -8.90 -6.38
CA GLU A 70 -8.55 -10.07 -6.51
C GLU A 70 -8.39 -10.73 -5.13
N PRO A 71 -9.23 -11.72 -4.78
CA PRO A 71 -9.21 -12.36 -3.46
C PRO A 71 -7.93 -13.11 -3.13
N ARG A 72 -7.11 -13.45 -4.15
CA ARG A 72 -5.85 -14.17 -3.96
C ARG A 72 -4.69 -13.24 -3.61
N ILE A 73 -4.78 -11.94 -3.91
CA ILE A 73 -3.66 -11.01 -3.73
C ILE A 73 -3.20 -10.98 -2.27
N ARG A 74 -1.89 -10.99 -2.06
CA ARG A 74 -1.28 -10.90 -0.73
C ARG A 74 -0.23 -9.82 -0.71
N PHE A 75 -0.08 -9.19 0.45
CA PHE A 75 0.98 -8.24 0.75
C PHE A 75 1.63 -8.63 2.07
N ASP A 76 2.91 -8.31 2.23
CA ASP A 76 3.62 -8.51 3.49
C ASP A 76 3.41 -7.33 4.42
N VAL A 77 3.31 -6.12 3.85
CA VAL A 77 3.17 -4.87 4.59
C VAL A 77 2.10 -3.98 3.98
N VAL A 78 1.22 -3.45 4.84
CA VAL A 78 0.42 -2.26 4.53
C VAL A 78 1.06 -1.08 5.24
N LEU A 79 1.60 -0.14 4.46
CA LEU A 79 2.15 1.13 4.96
C LEU A 79 1.05 2.19 4.91
N ALA A 80 0.76 2.79 6.05
CA ALA A 80 -0.29 3.79 6.18
C ALA A 80 0.19 5.01 6.98
N ASP A 81 -0.31 6.19 6.61
CA ASP A 81 -0.15 7.37 7.47
C ASP A 81 -0.88 7.13 8.79
N ARG A 82 -0.21 7.45 9.90
CA ARG A 82 -0.72 7.24 11.25
C ARG A 82 -2.04 7.92 11.50
N SER A 83 -2.23 9.15 10.99
CA SER A 83 -3.48 9.88 11.19
C SER A 83 -4.62 9.23 10.42
N PHE A 84 -4.36 8.78 9.20
CA PHE A 84 -5.34 8.08 8.38
C PHE A 84 -5.68 6.71 8.97
N ALA A 85 -4.69 5.91 9.35
CA ALA A 85 -4.89 4.60 9.97
C ALA A 85 -5.75 4.69 11.23
N ARG A 86 -5.51 5.68 12.10
CA ARG A 86 -6.28 5.90 13.33
C ARG A 86 -7.75 6.24 13.10
N SER A 87 -8.14 6.69 11.90
CA SER A 87 -9.54 6.94 11.58
C SER A 87 -10.37 5.67 11.46
N ASP A 88 -9.74 4.49 11.39
CA ASP A 88 -10.40 3.21 11.18
C ASP A 88 -9.80 2.08 12.03
N PRO A 89 -10.46 1.68 13.14
CA PRO A 89 -9.96 0.62 14.01
C PRO A 89 -9.96 -0.77 13.35
N HIS A 90 -10.64 -0.95 12.21
CA HIS A 90 -10.71 -2.23 11.51
C HIS A 90 -9.55 -2.43 10.52
N LEU A 91 -8.80 -1.39 10.19
CA LEU A 91 -7.73 -1.44 9.18
C LEU A 91 -6.74 -2.58 9.45
N GLY A 92 -6.29 -2.76 10.70
CA GLY A 92 -5.37 -3.83 11.06
C GLY A 92 -5.94 -5.24 10.83
N THR A 93 -7.25 -5.42 10.98
CA THR A 93 -7.90 -6.72 10.70
C THR A 93 -7.95 -7.00 9.20
N PHE A 94 -8.32 -6.01 8.38
CA PHE A 94 -8.31 -6.16 6.93
C PHE A 94 -6.91 -6.37 6.36
N ALA A 95 -5.90 -5.67 6.90
CA ALA A 95 -4.50 -5.90 6.53
C ALA A 95 -4.08 -7.35 6.81
N ARG A 96 -4.40 -7.89 7.99
CA ARG A 96 -4.12 -9.31 8.32
C ARG A 96 -4.84 -10.28 7.39
N ASN A 97 -6.07 -9.99 6.97
CA ASN A 97 -6.80 -10.83 6.02
C ASN A 97 -6.13 -10.87 4.63
N LEU A 98 -5.40 -9.82 4.26
CA LEU A 98 -4.53 -9.77 3.07
C LEU A 98 -3.16 -10.43 3.29
N GLY A 99 -2.90 -11.00 4.47
CA GLY A 99 -1.59 -11.57 4.83
C GLY A 99 -0.57 -10.54 5.34
N ALA A 100 -0.97 -9.26 5.46
CA ALA A 100 -0.05 -8.18 5.77
C ALA A 100 -0.04 -7.82 7.27
N ARG A 101 1.12 -7.38 7.76
CA ARG A 101 1.20 -6.54 8.96
C ARG A 101 1.00 -5.07 8.58
N ILE A 102 0.46 -4.27 9.50
CA ILE A 102 0.37 -2.83 9.32
C ILE A 102 1.62 -2.13 9.85
N VAL A 103 2.09 -1.11 9.13
CA VAL A 103 3.11 -0.17 9.57
C VAL A 103 2.53 1.23 9.52
N GLU A 104 2.50 1.90 10.67
CA GLU A 104 1.98 3.25 10.82
C GLU A 104 3.11 4.24 11.09
N ALA A 105 3.31 5.18 10.16
CA ALA A 105 4.31 6.23 10.27
C ALA A 105 3.67 7.61 10.02
N ASP A 106 4.35 8.68 10.42
CA ASP A 106 3.96 10.03 10.02
C ASP A 106 4.44 10.22 8.58
N LEU A 107 3.52 10.13 7.61
CA LEU A 107 3.83 10.11 6.18
C LEU A 107 3.39 11.38 5.47
N ALA A 108 2.42 12.12 6.03
CA ALA A 108 1.89 13.32 5.42
C ALA A 108 2.83 14.54 5.52
N MET A 109 2.67 15.46 4.56
CA MET A 109 3.18 16.82 4.62
C MET A 109 2.56 17.60 5.79
N HIS A 110 3.35 18.48 6.42
CA HIS A 110 2.87 19.37 7.50
C HIS A 110 2.21 20.66 7.00
N ASP A 111 2.19 20.89 5.69
CA ASP A 111 1.60 22.08 5.06
C ASP A 111 0.07 21.99 4.94
N GLY A 112 -0.54 20.92 5.45
CA GLY A 112 -1.98 20.65 5.37
C GLY A 112 -2.44 20.05 4.04
N SER A 113 -1.53 19.83 3.08
CA SER A 113 -1.87 19.14 1.83
C SER A 113 -2.02 17.63 2.06
N ALA A 114 -2.97 17.01 1.35
CA ALA A 114 -3.19 15.56 1.34
C ALA A 114 -2.13 14.85 0.48
N ARG A 115 -0.85 15.07 0.78
CA ARG A 115 0.29 14.50 0.06
C ARG A 115 1.26 13.85 1.02
N HIS A 116 1.93 12.81 0.54
CA HIS A 116 3.09 12.24 1.22
C HIS A 116 4.24 13.24 1.26
N ASP A 117 4.90 13.34 2.41
CA ASP A 117 6.22 13.94 2.52
C ASP A 117 7.26 12.95 1.98
N PRO A 118 8.03 13.31 0.94
CA PRO A 118 8.95 12.38 0.28
C PRO A 118 10.04 11.82 1.22
N LEU A 119 10.54 12.62 2.16
CA LEU A 119 11.61 12.20 3.07
C LEU A 119 11.08 11.23 4.13
N ARG A 120 9.88 11.49 4.63
CA ARG A 120 9.21 10.61 5.58
C ARG A 120 8.82 9.28 4.95
N LEU A 121 8.28 9.32 3.74
CA LEU A 121 7.94 8.12 2.98
C LEU A 121 9.19 7.29 2.67
N ALA A 122 10.28 7.92 2.23
CA ALA A 122 11.56 7.24 2.00
C ALA A 122 12.12 6.61 3.28
N SER A 123 12.05 7.33 4.41
CA SER A 123 12.48 6.79 5.71
C SER A 123 11.65 5.59 6.15
N ALA A 124 10.33 5.63 5.95
CA ALA A 124 9.44 4.52 6.28
C ALA A 124 9.72 3.29 5.40
N TYR A 125 9.98 3.49 4.09
CA TYR A 125 10.40 2.39 3.23
C TYR A 125 11.74 1.80 3.66
N ALA A 126 12.74 2.63 3.98
CA ALA A 126 14.05 2.15 4.45
C ALA A 126 13.90 1.27 5.71
N GLU A 127 13.07 1.71 6.67
CA GLU A 127 12.77 0.93 7.87
C GLU A 127 12.08 -0.40 7.54
N VAL A 128 11.03 -0.37 6.70
CA VAL A 128 10.29 -1.57 6.29
C VAL A 128 11.16 -2.57 5.53
N MET A 129 12.04 -2.08 4.65
CA MET A 129 12.97 -2.88 3.86
C MET A 129 14.19 -3.35 4.69
N GLY A 130 14.31 -2.95 5.96
CA GLY A 130 15.45 -3.30 6.82
C GLY A 130 16.76 -2.59 6.44
N VAL A 131 16.70 -1.58 5.58
CA VAL A 131 17.86 -0.77 5.17
C VAL A 131 18.16 0.22 6.30
N HIS A 132 19.10 -0.14 7.17
CA HIS A 132 19.62 0.79 8.15
C HIS A 132 20.50 1.81 7.43
N ILE A 133 20.00 3.05 7.27
CA ILE A 133 20.84 4.18 6.88
C ILE A 133 21.78 4.43 8.06
N ARG A 134 23.05 4.04 7.90
CA ARG A 134 24.13 4.41 8.82
C ARG A 134 24.63 5.82 8.52
#